data_AF-A0AAD2Z3Y9-F1
#
_entry.id   AF-A0AAD2Z3Y9-F1
#
_cell.length_a   1.000
_cell.length_b   1.000
_cell.length_c   1.000
_cell.angle_alpha   90.00
_cell.angle_beta   90.00
_cell.angle_gamma   90.00
#
_symmetry.space_group_name_H-M   'P 1'
#
loop_
_entity.id
_entity.type
_entity.pdbx_description
1 polymer ?
#
loop_
_entity_poly.entity_id
_entity_poly.type
_entity_poly.pdbx_seq_one_letter_code
_entity_poly.pdbx_strand_id
1 'polypeptide(L)' 'QQMLIEATQKQKDMLSHASDMIGAITDEIEGLEDAEEDVPDKLRADLKAWKQYRVVVKNVDVSLAPDIEWPVSPE' A
#
# COMPACT_ATOMS: atom_id res chain seq x y z
N GLN A 1 20.35 17.34 -4.93
CA GLN A 1 19.37 17.40 -3.81
C GLN A 1 17.93 17.31 -4.31
N GLN A 2 17.55 17.94 -5.44
CA GLN A 2 16.20 17.83 -6.03
C GLN A 2 15.69 16.39 -6.23
N MET A 3 16.49 15.50 -6.82
CA MET A 3 16.08 14.10 -7.08
C MET A 3 15.75 13.30 -5.80
N LEU A 4 16.46 13.57 -4.70
CA LEU A 4 16.19 12.93 -3.41
C LEU A 4 14.86 13.42 -2.82
N ILE A 5 14.55 14.70 -2.98
CA ILE A 5 13.28 15.29 -2.52
C ILE A 5 12.12 14.67 -3.29
N GLU A 6 12.23 14.57 -4.62
CA GLU A 6 11.22 13.97 -5.48
C GLU A 6 11.00 12.48 -5.17
N ALA A 7 12.08 11.71 -5.01
CA ALA A 7 12.00 10.30 -4.61
C ALA A 7 11.35 10.14 -3.24
N THR A 8 11.71 10.98 -2.27
CA THR A 8 11.09 10.97 -0.93
C THR A 8 9.61 11.31 -1.00
N GLN A 9 9.22 12.28 -1.82
CA GLN A 9 7.81 12.64 -1.99
C GLN A 9 7.02 11.49 -2.63
N LYS A 10 7.54 10.89 -3.70
CA LYS A 10 6.92 9.73 -4.34
C LYS A 10 6.74 8.56 -3.37
N GLN A 11 7.75 8.27 -2.54
CA GLN A 11 7.62 7.23 -1.50
C GLN A 11 6.48 7.55 -0.52
N LYS A 12 6.36 8.80 -0.08
CA LYS A 12 5.26 9.23 0.80
C LYS A 12 3.90 9.06 0.14
N ASP A 13 3.76 9.46 -1.11
CA ASP A 13 2.51 9.35 -1.86
C ASP A 13 2.09 7.88 -2.02
N MET A 14 3.05 6.99 -2.33
CA MET A 14 2.81 5.54 -2.41
C MET A 14 2.41 4.94 -1.05
N LEU A 15 3.01 5.40 0.05
CA LEU A 15 2.65 4.95 1.41
C LEU A 15 1.26 5.45 1.83
N SER A 16 0.91 6.68 1.48
CA SER A 16 -0.42 7.25 1.72
C SER A 16 -1.46 6.42 0.98
N HIS A 17 -1.28 6.24 -0.34
CA HIS A 17 -2.20 5.47 -1.15
C HIS A 17 -2.37 4.03 -0.65
N ALA A 18 -1.28 3.35 -0.29
CA ALA A 18 -1.36 2.01 0.29
C ALA A 18 -2.12 2.00 1.62
N SER A 19 -2.02 3.06 2.42
CA SER A 19 -2.74 3.15 3.70
C SER A 19 -4.23 3.40 3.48
N ASP A 20 -4.59 4.22 2.49
CA ASP A 20 -5.98 4.46 2.09
C ASP A 20 -6.65 3.16 1.62
N MET A 21 -5.96 2.39 0.76
CA MET A 21 -6.46 1.09 0.29
C MET A 21 -6.60 0.07 1.42
N ILE A 22 -5.63 -0.01 2.33
CA ILE A 22 -5.72 -0.87 3.52
C ILE A 22 -6.91 -0.46 4.38
N GLY A 23 -7.14 0.85 4.57
CA GLY A 23 -8.28 1.37 5.33
C GLY A 23 -9.59 0.93 4.70
N ALA A 24 -9.80 1.24 3.42
CA ALA A 24 -11.02 0.91 2.70
C ALA A 24 -11.34 -0.60 2.73
N ILE A 25 -10.35 -1.47 2.49
CA ILE A 25 -10.56 -2.92 2.52
C ILE A 25 -10.83 -3.41 3.96
N THR A 26 -10.19 -2.81 4.96
CA THR A 26 -10.44 -3.17 6.36
C THR A 26 -11.87 -2.79 6.76
N ASP A 27 -12.30 -1.58 6.43
CA ASP A 27 -13.66 -1.09 6.71
C ASP A 27 -14.72 -1.97 6.03
N GLU A 28 -14.46 -2.43 4.79
CA GLU A 28 -15.36 -3.34 4.07
C GLU A 28 -15.45 -4.73 4.74
N ILE A 29 -14.31 -5.29 5.16
CA ILE A 29 -14.28 -6.57 5.89
C ILE A 29 -15.03 -6.44 7.21
N GLU A 30 -14.79 -5.36 7.97
CA GLU A 30 -15.46 -5.11 9.25
C GLU A 30 -16.97 -4.97 9.06
N GLY A 31 -17.42 -4.25 8.03
CA GLY A 31 -18.84 -4.12 7.71
C GLY A 31 -19.54 -5.44 7.38
N LEU A 32 -18.87 -6.35 6.67
CA LEU A 32 -19.39 -7.69 6.39
C LEU A 32 -19.42 -8.56 7.65
N GLU A 33 -18.37 -8.50 8.47
CA GLU A 33 -18.30 -9.25 9.74
C GLU A 33 -19.38 -8.78 10.74
N ASP A 34 -19.62 -7.47 10.83
CA ASP A 34 -20.68 -6.88 11.65
C ASP A 34 -22.09 -7.25 11.16
N ALA A 35 -22.26 -7.46 9.85
CA ALA A 35 -23.51 -7.92 9.25
C ALA A 35 -23.70 -9.45 9.33
N GLU A 36 -22.75 -10.18 9.93
CA GLU A 36 -22.69 -11.65 9.93
C GLU A 36 -22.69 -12.24 8.50
N GLU A 37 -22.13 -11.51 7.52
CA GLU A 37 -21.99 -11.92 6.13
C GLU A 37 -20.61 -12.57 5.87
N ASP A 38 -20.55 -13.45 4.86
CA ASP A 38 -19.31 -14.09 4.45
C ASP A 38 -18.33 -13.07 3.86
N VAL A 39 -17.11 -13.00 4.39
CA VAL A 39 -16.03 -12.16 3.85
C VAL A 39 -15.38 -12.87 2.65
N PRO A 40 -15.41 -12.29 1.43
CA PRO A 40 -14.75 -12.87 0.26
C PRO A 40 -13.24 -13.08 0.46
N ASP A 41 -12.73 -14.24 0.04
CA ASP A 41 -11.29 -14.54 0.09
C ASP A 41 -10.44 -13.50 -0.66
N LYS A 42 -10.99 -12.88 -1.71
CA LYS A 42 -10.33 -11.80 -2.47
C LYS A 42 -10.05 -10.59 -1.59
N LEU A 43 -10.97 -10.14 -0.73
CA LEU A 43 -10.71 -9.01 0.18
C LEU A 43 -9.57 -9.33 1.16
N ARG A 44 -9.54 -10.56 1.70
CA ARG A 44 -8.45 -11.00 2.60
C ARG A 44 -7.11 -11.08 1.86
N ALA A 45 -7.12 -11.56 0.62
CA ALA A 45 -5.93 -11.60 -0.24
C ALA A 45 -5.42 -10.19 -0.57
N ASP A 46 -6.33 -9.25 -0.88
CA ASP A 46 -6.00 -7.87 -1.24
C ASP A 46 -5.46 -7.11 -0.04
N LEU A 47 -6.10 -7.25 1.12
CA LEU A 47 -5.59 -6.67 2.36
C LEU A 47 -4.16 -7.13 2.66
N LYS A 48 -3.87 -8.42 2.43
CA LYS A 48 -2.52 -8.98 2.59
C LYS A 48 -1.56 -8.39 1.57
N ALA A 49 -1.93 -8.32 0.29
CA ALA A 49 -1.10 -7.78 -0.78
C ALA A 49 -0.75 -6.30 -0.53
N TRP A 50 -1.74 -5.48 -0.16
CA TRP A 50 -1.53 -4.06 0.16
C TRP A 50 -0.66 -3.86 1.40
N LYS A 51 -0.83 -4.68 2.46
CA LYS A 51 0.06 -4.66 3.64
C LYS A 51 1.51 -4.99 3.26
N GLN A 52 1.72 -6.00 2.41
CA GLN A 52 3.06 -6.35 1.91
C GLN A 52 3.65 -5.25 1.05
N TYR A 53 2.89 -4.71 0.10
CA TYR A 53 3.29 -3.59 -0.75
C TYR A 53 3.73 -2.38 0.08
N ARG A 54 2.96 -1.97 1.08
CA ARG A 54 3.31 -0.83 1.96
C ARG A 54 4.66 -1.04 2.67
N VAL A 55 4.95 -2.27 3.10
CA VAL A 55 6.25 -2.62 3.72
C VAL A 55 7.37 -2.51 2.70
N VAL A 56 7.18 -3.01 1.48
CA VAL A 56 8.18 -2.89 0.40
C VAL A 56 8.45 -1.42 0.07
N VAL A 57 7.41 -0.60 -0.12
CA VAL A 57 7.55 0.85 -0.37
C VAL A 57 8.33 1.54 0.74
N LYS A 58 8.02 1.23 2.02
CA LYS A 58 8.72 1.81 3.17
C LYS A 58 10.22 1.49 3.18
N ASN A 59 10.61 0.35 2.63
CA ASN A 59 11.98 -0.13 2.60
C ASN A 59 12.75 0.30 1.33
N VAL A 60 12.11 1.01 0.39
CA VAL A 60 12.79 1.57 -0.78
C VAL A 60 13.85 2.57 -0.33
N ASP A 61 15.09 2.38 -0.79
CA ASP A 61 16.18 3.32 -0.56
C ASP A 61 16.10 4.48 -1.56
N VAL A 62 15.57 5.62 -1.11
CA VAL A 62 15.43 6.83 -1.92
C VAL A 62 16.76 7.50 -2.26
N SER A 63 17.88 7.09 -1.65
CA SER A 63 19.21 7.62 -1.96
C SER A 63 19.75 7.15 -3.31
N LEU A 64 19.14 6.10 -3.88
CA LEU A 64 19.48 5.56 -5.19
C LEU A 64 18.94 6.41 -6.36
N ALA A 65 18.21 7.50 -6.08
CA ALA A 65 17.63 8.35 -7.11
C ALA A 65 18.70 8.86 -8.11
N PRO A 66 18.42 8.79 -9.44
CA PRO A 66 17.13 8.47 -10.07
C PRO A 66 16.89 6.97 -10.33
N ASP A 67 17.86 6.10 -10.04
CA ASP A 67 17.86 4.67 -10.35
C ASP A 67 17.14 3.84 -9.26
N ILE A 68 15.85 4.14 -9.07
CA ILE A 68 15.01 3.45 -8.09
C ILE A 68 14.02 2.55 -8.83
N GLU A 69 14.08 1.25 -8.52
CA GLU A 69 13.03 0.31 -8.88
C GLU A 69 11.85 0.44 -7.91
N TRP A 70 10.79 1.10 -8.36
CA TRP A 70 9.59 1.28 -7.56
C TRP A 70 8.74 0.01 -7.58
N PRO A 71 8.24 -0.46 -6.43
CA PRO A 71 7.34 -1.61 -6.39
C PRO A 71 6.04 -1.30 -7.14
N VAL A 72 5.50 -2.33 -7.79
CA VAL A 72 4.20 -2.27 -8.47
C VAL A 72 3.08 -2.45 -7.45
N SER A 73 2.05 -1.61 -7.54
CA SER A 73 0.88 -1.72 -6.66
C SER A 73 0.09 -3.01 -6.95
N PRO A 74 -0.55 -3.62 -5.94
CA PRO A 74 -1.53 -4.68 -6.15
C PRO A 74 -2.74 -4.19 -6.99
N GLU A 75 -3.47 -5.14 -7.58
CA GLU A 75 -4.75 -4.93 -8.27
C GLU A 75 -5.95 -5.00 -7.34
#